data_AF-A0A7V6V546-F1
#
_entry.id   AF-A0A7V6V546-F1
#
_cell.length_a   1.000
_cell.length_b   1.000
_cell.length_c   1.000
_cell.angle_alpha   90.00
_cell.angle_beta   90.00
_cell.angle_gamma   90.00
#
_symmetry.space_group_name_H-M   'P 1'
#
loop_
_entity.id
_entity.type
_entity.pdbx_description
1 polymer ?
#
loop_
_entity_poly.entity_id
_entity_poly.type
_entity_poly.pdbx_seq_one_letter_code
_entity_poly.pdbx_strand_id
1 'polypeptide(L)'
;MIAEAEKRHLLLYYFYPDGVQFHRKRILGHRYQNGQWIKRYFPWPLIVYNRIVSRSLEQGEAVQTLIQRFSLDTDLQFFNSRFLDKWEVYEVLSREPELEAHLPATALMHSAVLYEFLDNYEEIFLKPRAGSTGKGIIKIVKTPAGKYQYALARESSGRFKQALNMQQLLHKLAALKLISSRYIVQQGIRMSRYQGQIFDLRTLMQKNGQGKWVFTGMGARAAARGKFVTHIPNGGKAVPLHELEKELFSSIEQRDEMWKDVAKLALCCAAVLEKQTGLNLGVLSMDMGLDVNGHLWVIEINSKPGVFDEKEIRQRHVSLLHDYFEYLIENRTAGKEG
;
A
#
# COMPACT_ATOMS: atom_id res chain seq x y z
N MET A 1 4.99 -20.21 -5.04
CA MET A 1 3.60 -20.10 -5.53
C MET A 1 3.21 -21.35 -6.31
N ILE A 2 3.54 -21.51 -7.61
CA ILE A 2 3.07 -22.67 -8.40
C ILE A 2 3.42 -24.02 -7.76
N ALA A 3 4.68 -24.24 -7.36
CA ALA A 3 5.09 -25.50 -6.73
C ALA A 3 4.37 -25.79 -5.40
N GLU A 4 3.93 -24.75 -4.69
CA GLU A 4 3.15 -24.92 -3.45
C GLU A 4 1.69 -25.25 -3.75
N ALA A 5 1.11 -24.62 -4.78
CA ALA A 5 -0.20 -24.97 -5.29
C ALA A 5 -0.25 -26.44 -5.75
N GLU A 6 0.80 -26.94 -6.39
CA GLU A 6 0.88 -28.33 -6.84
C GLU A 6 0.83 -29.34 -5.69
N LYS A 7 1.53 -29.07 -4.58
CA LYS A 7 1.49 -29.90 -3.37
C LYS A 7 0.08 -29.96 -2.73
N ARG A 8 -0.73 -28.93 -2.96
CA ARG A 8 -2.09 -28.77 -2.44
C ARG A 8 -3.15 -29.13 -3.48
N HIS A 9 -2.77 -29.76 -4.59
CA HIS A 9 -3.67 -30.13 -5.69
C HIS A 9 -4.43 -28.95 -6.33
N LEU A 10 -3.89 -27.73 -6.24
CA LEU A 10 -4.45 -26.52 -6.82
C LEU A 10 -3.85 -26.21 -8.21
N LEU A 11 -4.72 -25.89 -9.17
CA LEU A 11 -4.30 -25.42 -10.48
C LEU A 11 -4.03 -23.90 -10.48
N LEU A 12 -2.80 -23.49 -10.16
CA LEU A 12 -2.37 -22.09 -10.28
C LEU A 12 -1.75 -21.80 -11.66
N TYR A 13 -2.14 -20.67 -12.27
CA TYR A 13 -1.53 -20.13 -13.48
C TYR A 13 -1.62 -18.59 -13.49
N TYR A 14 -0.75 -17.94 -14.25
CA TYR A 14 -0.75 -16.49 -14.45
C TYR A 14 -1.34 -16.15 -15.81
N PHE A 15 -1.99 -15.01 -15.96
CA PHE A 15 -2.52 -14.58 -17.25
C PHE A 15 -2.47 -13.06 -17.38
N TYR A 16 -2.49 -12.61 -18.64
CA TYR A 16 -2.63 -11.21 -18.99
C TYR A 16 -4.09 -10.92 -19.41
N PRO A 17 -4.56 -9.67 -19.28
CA PRO A 17 -5.96 -9.32 -19.59
C PRO A 17 -6.45 -9.74 -20.99
N ASP A 18 -5.57 -9.66 -21.99
CA ASP A 18 -5.84 -10.04 -23.39
C ASP A 18 -6.00 -11.55 -23.60
N GLY A 19 -5.57 -12.38 -22.65
CA GLY A 19 -5.71 -13.84 -22.71
C GLY A 19 -7.10 -14.37 -22.34
N VAL A 20 -8.01 -13.54 -21.84
CA VAL A 20 -9.29 -13.98 -21.26
C VAL A 20 -10.36 -14.16 -22.35
N GLN A 21 -10.88 -15.38 -22.51
CA GLN A 21 -11.94 -15.69 -23.49
C GLN A 21 -13.25 -16.07 -22.77
N PHE A 22 -14.06 -15.07 -22.43
CA PHE A 22 -15.35 -15.24 -21.73
C PHE A 22 -16.30 -16.23 -22.43
N HIS A 23 -16.50 -16.09 -23.74
CA HIS A 23 -17.40 -16.95 -24.53
C HIS A 23 -17.01 -18.44 -24.50
N ARG A 24 -15.71 -18.74 -24.39
CA ARG A 24 -15.19 -20.11 -24.37
C ARG A 24 -14.86 -20.59 -22.95
N LYS A 25 -15.13 -19.77 -21.93
CA LYS A 25 -14.79 -19.99 -20.50
C LYS A 25 -13.38 -20.60 -20.34
N ARG A 26 -12.38 -19.98 -20.98
CA ARG A 26 -10.97 -20.39 -20.90
C ARG A 26 -10.03 -19.18 -20.94
N ILE A 27 -8.83 -19.34 -20.41
CA ILE A 27 -7.83 -18.27 -20.33
C ILE A 27 -6.50 -18.74 -20.92
N LEU A 28 -5.94 -17.97 -21.86
CA LEU A 28 -4.57 -18.17 -22.31
C LEU A 28 -3.62 -17.71 -21.19
N GLY A 29 -3.01 -18.66 -20.51
CA GLY A 29 -2.18 -18.43 -19.34
C GLY A 29 -0.77 -18.97 -19.47
N HIS A 30 0.03 -18.69 -18.45
CA HIS A 30 1.41 -19.12 -18.27
C HIS A 30 1.53 -19.89 -16.96
N ARG A 31 2.21 -21.04 -16.99
CA ARG A 31 2.52 -21.83 -15.79
C ARG A 31 3.93 -22.37 -15.91
N TYR A 32 4.67 -22.37 -14.81
CA TYR A 32 5.97 -23.03 -14.71
C TYR A 32 5.75 -24.51 -14.43
N GLN A 33 6.28 -25.38 -15.29
CA GLN A 33 6.16 -26.84 -15.18
C GLN A 33 7.41 -27.49 -15.77
N ASN A 34 7.95 -28.51 -15.08
CA ASN A 34 9.13 -29.27 -15.55
C ASN A 34 10.32 -28.38 -15.94
N GLY A 35 10.64 -27.37 -15.14
CA GLY A 35 11.78 -26.48 -15.37
C GLY A 35 11.55 -25.36 -16.41
N GLN A 36 10.39 -25.30 -17.06
CA GLN A 36 10.09 -24.35 -18.13
C GLN A 36 8.75 -23.64 -17.97
N TRP A 37 8.64 -22.44 -18.53
CA TRP A 37 7.38 -21.72 -18.64
C TRP A 37 6.61 -22.20 -19.86
N ILE A 38 5.41 -22.75 -19.63
CA ILE A 38 4.50 -23.15 -20.71
C ILE A 38 3.39 -22.11 -20.88
N LYS A 39 2.99 -21.88 -22.13
CA LYS A 39 1.85 -21.04 -22.51
C LYS A 39 0.77 -21.90 -23.15
N ARG A 40 -0.42 -21.94 -22.57
CA ARG A 40 -1.57 -22.73 -23.09
C ARG A 40 -2.90 -22.19 -22.58
N TYR A 41 -4.00 -22.71 -23.11
CA TYR A 41 -5.31 -22.45 -22.54
C TYR A 41 -5.51 -23.25 -21.25
N PHE A 42 -5.99 -22.57 -20.21
CA PHE A 42 -6.38 -23.12 -18.92
C PHE A 42 -7.90 -22.99 -18.74
N PRO A 43 -8.52 -23.85 -17.91
CA PRO A 43 -9.96 -23.76 -17.60
C PRO A 43 -10.29 -22.44 -16.91
N TRP A 44 -11.56 -22.04 -16.99
CA TRP A 44 -12.06 -20.88 -16.23
C TRP A 44 -11.69 -21.03 -14.74
N PRO A 45 -11.10 -20.01 -14.12
CA PRO A 45 -10.65 -20.11 -12.74
C PRO A 45 -11.84 -20.03 -11.77
N LEU A 46 -11.68 -20.65 -10.60
CA LEU A 46 -12.58 -20.45 -9.45
C LEU A 46 -12.25 -19.17 -8.68
N ILE A 47 -10.98 -18.76 -8.73
CA ILE A 47 -10.45 -17.61 -8.02
C ILE A 47 -9.60 -16.77 -8.97
N VAL A 48 -9.81 -15.45 -8.96
CA VAL A 48 -8.88 -14.49 -9.56
C VAL A 48 -8.33 -13.58 -8.48
N TYR A 49 -7.02 -13.63 -8.30
CA TYR A 49 -6.27 -12.65 -7.50
C TYR A 49 -5.72 -11.57 -8.42
N ASN A 50 -6.25 -10.35 -8.35
CA ASN A 50 -5.74 -9.25 -9.16
C ASN A 50 -4.34 -8.78 -8.71
N ARG A 51 -3.33 -9.13 -9.50
CA ARG A 51 -1.92 -8.79 -9.26
C ARG A 51 -1.31 -7.80 -10.24
N ILE A 52 -2.14 -6.99 -10.90
CA ILE A 52 -1.64 -5.94 -11.81
C ILE A 52 -0.79 -4.95 -11.00
N VAL A 53 0.49 -4.84 -11.38
CA VAL A 53 1.52 -4.12 -10.60
C VAL A 53 1.56 -2.62 -10.86
N SER A 54 0.87 -2.14 -11.89
CA SER A 54 0.86 -0.72 -12.26
C SER A 54 -0.56 -0.16 -12.24
N ARG A 55 -0.73 0.95 -11.51
CA ARG A 55 -1.97 1.72 -11.51
C ARG A 55 -2.35 2.19 -12.92
N SER A 56 -1.38 2.62 -13.73
CA SER A 56 -1.68 3.10 -15.09
C SER A 56 -2.16 1.98 -16.01
N LEU A 57 -1.61 0.76 -15.87
CA LEU A 57 -2.06 -0.39 -16.64
C LEU A 57 -3.46 -0.83 -16.19
N GLU A 58 -3.72 -0.79 -14.88
CA GLU A 58 -5.04 -1.11 -14.35
C GLU A 58 -6.12 -0.13 -14.85
N GLN A 59 -5.81 1.16 -14.95
CA GLN A 59 -6.76 2.17 -15.43
C GLN A 59 -7.02 2.12 -16.94
N GLY A 60 -6.36 1.22 -17.68
CA GLY A 60 -6.67 1.00 -19.09
C GLY A 60 -8.08 0.44 -19.28
N GLU A 61 -8.80 0.92 -20.30
CA GLU A 61 -10.20 0.57 -20.57
C GLU A 61 -10.45 -0.95 -20.66
N ALA A 62 -9.60 -1.67 -21.39
CA ALA A 62 -9.71 -3.12 -21.52
C ALA A 62 -9.57 -3.84 -20.16
N VAL A 63 -8.72 -3.32 -19.28
CA VAL A 63 -8.50 -3.89 -17.94
C VAL A 63 -9.65 -3.55 -17.00
N GLN A 64 -10.15 -2.31 -17.04
CA GLN A 64 -11.33 -1.91 -16.26
C GLN A 64 -12.56 -2.75 -16.66
N THR A 65 -12.77 -2.97 -17.96
CA THR A 65 -13.84 -3.84 -18.46
C THR A 65 -13.67 -5.27 -17.95
N LEU A 66 -12.44 -5.79 -17.93
CA LEU A 66 -12.15 -7.13 -17.42
C LEU A 66 -12.44 -7.24 -15.91
N ILE A 67 -11.97 -6.27 -15.12
CA ILE A 67 -12.20 -6.19 -13.67
C ILE A 67 -13.71 -6.14 -13.38
N GLN A 68 -14.47 -5.33 -14.12
CA GLN A 68 -15.93 -5.27 -13.98
C GLN A 68 -16.58 -6.62 -14.28
N ARG A 69 -16.21 -7.26 -15.40
CA ARG A 69 -16.76 -8.58 -15.78
C ARG A 69 -16.44 -9.67 -14.75
N PHE A 70 -15.23 -9.68 -14.18
CA PHE A 70 -14.88 -10.61 -13.10
C PHE A 70 -15.61 -10.29 -11.80
N SER A 71 -15.86 -9.02 -11.50
CA SER A 71 -16.61 -8.61 -10.30
C SER A 71 -18.09 -8.98 -10.38
N LEU A 72 -18.63 -9.14 -11.60
CA LEU A 72 -20.02 -9.55 -11.84
C LEU A 72 -20.19 -11.07 -12.02
N ASP A 73 -19.10 -11.83 -12.14
CA ASP A 73 -19.16 -13.29 -12.31
C ASP A 73 -19.37 -13.95 -10.94
N THR A 74 -20.62 -14.33 -10.64
CA THR A 74 -21.01 -14.95 -9.36
C THR A 74 -20.38 -16.33 -9.13
N ASP A 75 -19.86 -16.96 -10.18
CA ASP A 75 -19.15 -18.22 -10.09
C ASP A 75 -17.65 -18.04 -9.77
N LEU A 76 -17.17 -16.80 -9.70
CA LEU A 76 -15.77 -16.44 -9.51
C LEU A 76 -15.55 -15.68 -8.20
N GLN A 77 -14.59 -16.14 -7.40
CA GLN A 77 -14.09 -15.37 -6.27
C GLN A 77 -13.01 -14.40 -6.77
N PHE A 78 -13.35 -13.10 -6.84
CA PHE A 78 -12.43 -12.05 -7.28
C PHE A 78 -12.08 -11.13 -6.11
N PHE A 79 -10.78 -11.00 -5.79
CA PHE A 79 -10.33 -10.19 -4.65
C PHE A 79 -9.14 -9.28 -5.00
N ASN A 80 -8.96 -8.24 -4.18
CA ASN A 80 -8.04 -7.12 -4.41
C ASN A 80 -8.31 -6.43 -5.77
N SER A 81 -9.59 -6.24 -6.09
CA SER A 81 -10.10 -5.86 -7.41
C SER A 81 -9.45 -4.61 -8.00
N ARG A 82 -9.03 -3.65 -7.17
CA ARG A 82 -8.35 -2.42 -7.59
C ARG A 82 -7.30 -1.94 -6.59
N PHE A 83 -6.47 -1.00 -7.04
CA PHE A 83 -5.71 -0.16 -6.13
C PHE A 83 -6.61 0.76 -5.28
N LEU A 84 -6.18 1.03 -4.04
CA LEU A 84 -6.86 1.93 -3.12
C LEU A 84 -6.58 3.41 -3.46
N ASP A 85 -7.57 4.28 -3.28
CA ASP A 85 -7.40 5.73 -3.37
C ASP A 85 -7.00 6.28 -1.99
N LYS A 86 -5.96 7.13 -1.93
CA LYS A 86 -5.44 7.63 -0.64
C LYS A 86 -6.46 8.46 0.14
N TRP A 87 -7.31 9.22 -0.56
CA TRP A 87 -8.34 10.03 0.09
C TRP A 87 -9.46 9.13 0.64
N GLU A 88 -9.92 8.16 -0.15
CA GLU A 88 -10.90 7.15 0.29
C GLU A 88 -10.42 6.40 1.54
N VAL A 89 -9.15 5.97 1.55
CA VAL A 89 -8.57 5.29 2.72
C VAL A 89 -8.60 6.22 3.94
N TYR A 90 -8.20 7.48 3.80
CA TYR A 90 -8.23 8.42 4.91
C TYR A 90 -9.66 8.66 5.40
N GLU A 91 -10.62 8.93 4.51
CA GLU A 91 -12.03 9.16 4.86
C GLU A 91 -12.66 7.97 5.60
N VAL A 92 -12.30 6.74 5.22
CA VAL A 92 -12.80 5.54 5.87
C VAL A 92 -12.21 5.40 7.28
N LEU A 93 -10.88 5.53 7.40
CA LEU A 93 -10.21 5.25 8.67
C LEU A 93 -10.34 6.40 9.67
N SER A 94 -10.43 7.66 9.23
CA SER A 94 -10.58 8.81 10.12
C SER A 94 -11.95 8.88 10.80
N ARG A 95 -12.93 8.11 10.32
CA ARG A 95 -14.25 7.99 10.98
C ARG A 95 -14.25 7.04 12.16
N GLU A 96 -13.21 6.23 12.33
CA GLU A 96 -13.04 5.35 13.47
C GLU A 96 -12.11 6.05 14.49
N PRO A 97 -12.62 6.45 15.68
CA PRO A 97 -11.84 7.24 16.63
C PRO A 97 -10.53 6.56 17.07
N GLU A 98 -10.55 5.22 17.18
CA GLU A 98 -9.36 4.43 17.52
C GLU A 98 -8.26 4.47 16.44
N LEU A 99 -8.62 4.79 15.19
CA LEU A 99 -7.69 4.86 14.06
C LEU A 99 -7.29 6.29 13.73
N GLU A 100 -8.22 7.25 13.86
CA GLU A 100 -8.00 8.66 13.55
C GLU A 100 -6.74 9.22 14.21
N ALA A 101 -6.51 8.90 15.49
CA ALA A 101 -5.34 9.33 16.24
C ALA A 101 -4.00 8.84 15.66
N HIS A 102 -4.01 7.80 14.81
CA HIS A 102 -2.84 7.25 14.15
C HIS A 102 -2.73 7.69 12.67
N LEU A 103 -3.58 8.60 12.20
CA LEU A 103 -3.54 9.09 10.82
C LEU A 103 -3.03 10.53 10.78
N PRO A 104 -2.02 10.84 9.95
CA PRO A 104 -1.63 12.23 9.73
C PRO A 104 -2.82 12.99 9.16
N ALA A 105 -3.04 14.22 9.64
CA ALA A 105 -4.10 15.07 9.12
C ALA A 105 -4.00 15.15 7.59
N THR A 106 -5.11 14.93 6.89
CA THR A 106 -5.14 14.82 5.43
C THR A 106 -6.38 15.50 4.88
N ALA A 107 -6.24 16.19 3.75
CA ALA A 107 -7.34 16.85 3.06
C ALA A 107 -7.17 16.80 1.53
N LEU A 108 -8.27 16.96 0.79
CA LEU A 108 -8.19 17.15 -0.67
C LEU A 108 -7.53 18.48 -1.02
N MET A 109 -6.61 18.43 -1.99
CA MET A 109 -5.82 19.60 -2.35
C MET A 109 -6.63 20.66 -3.09
N HIS A 110 -6.69 21.85 -2.50
CA HIS A 110 -6.99 23.12 -3.15
C HIS A 110 -6.22 24.26 -2.46
N SER A 111 -6.30 25.47 -2.99
CA SER A 111 -5.49 26.61 -2.51
C SER A 111 -5.74 26.96 -1.04
N ALA A 112 -7.01 27.01 -0.61
CA ALA A 112 -7.35 27.33 0.78
C ALA A 112 -6.87 26.24 1.78
N VAL A 113 -7.08 24.96 1.46
CA VAL A 113 -6.55 23.84 2.28
C VAL A 113 -5.03 23.90 2.35
N LEU A 114 -4.33 24.20 1.25
CA LEU A 114 -2.87 24.36 1.29
C LEU A 114 -2.43 25.45 2.27
N TYR A 115 -3.16 26.58 2.28
CA TYR A 115 -2.87 27.68 3.20
C TYR A 115 -3.06 27.25 4.66
N GLU A 116 -4.22 26.68 4.98
CA GLU A 116 -4.55 26.18 6.32
C GLU A 116 -3.51 25.18 6.83
N PHE A 117 -3.15 24.21 6.00
CA PHE A 117 -2.15 23.19 6.35
C PHE A 117 -0.76 23.79 6.58
N LEU A 118 -0.35 24.79 5.81
CA LEU A 118 0.92 25.49 6.03
C LEU A 118 0.88 26.48 7.19
N ASP A 119 -0.30 26.80 7.72
CA ASP A 119 -0.44 27.58 8.95
C ASP A 119 -0.35 26.68 10.18
N ASN A 120 -1.00 25.52 10.12
CA ASN A 120 -1.05 24.55 11.22
C ASN A 120 0.18 23.64 11.30
N TYR A 121 0.89 23.41 10.19
CA TYR A 121 2.00 22.45 10.13
C TYR A 121 3.24 23.05 9.45
N GLU A 122 4.41 22.83 10.05
CA GLU A 122 5.71 23.26 9.52
C GLU A 122 6.11 22.51 8.25
N GLU A 123 5.73 21.23 8.15
CA GLU A 123 6.00 20.35 7.03
C GLU A 123 4.71 19.70 6.55
N ILE A 124 4.53 19.66 5.24
CA ILE A 124 3.41 18.97 4.59
C ILE A 124 3.87 18.22 3.35
N PHE A 125 3.08 17.24 2.94
CA PHE A 125 3.24 16.48 1.71
C PHE A 125 2.06 16.69 0.79
N LEU A 126 2.34 17.02 -0.47
CA LEU A 126 1.38 16.85 -1.55
C LEU A 126 1.57 15.46 -2.16
N LYS A 127 0.51 14.65 -2.18
CA LYS A 127 0.56 13.28 -2.72
C LYS A 127 -0.55 13.08 -3.77
N PRO A 128 -0.27 12.46 -4.93
CA PRO A 128 -1.34 12.10 -5.86
C PRO A 128 -2.23 11.02 -5.24
N ARG A 129 -3.55 11.17 -5.35
CA ARG A 129 -4.54 10.21 -4.81
C ARG A 129 -4.36 8.80 -5.36
N ALA A 130 -4.22 8.72 -6.68
CA ALA A 130 -3.99 7.49 -7.43
C ALA A 130 -2.50 7.24 -7.76
N GLY A 131 -1.58 7.80 -6.97
CA GLY A 131 -0.14 7.62 -7.17
C GLY A 131 0.39 6.32 -6.57
N SER A 132 1.48 5.80 -7.13
CA SER A 132 2.31 4.72 -6.56
C SER A 132 3.79 5.12 -6.60
N THR A 133 4.62 4.41 -5.83
CA THR A 133 6.10 4.48 -5.88
C THR A 133 6.74 5.84 -5.56
N GLY A 134 6.03 6.73 -4.86
CA GLY A 134 6.49 8.06 -4.52
C GLY A 134 6.56 9.05 -5.69
N LYS A 135 6.10 8.67 -6.89
CA LYS A 135 6.05 9.58 -8.05
C LYS A 135 5.01 10.67 -7.78
N GLY A 136 5.40 11.93 -7.95
CA GLY A 136 4.53 13.09 -7.73
C GLY A 136 4.41 13.52 -6.27
N ILE A 137 5.10 12.86 -5.33
CA ILE A 137 5.14 13.36 -3.95
C ILE A 137 6.02 14.60 -3.87
N ILE A 138 5.49 15.65 -3.24
CA ILE A 138 6.19 16.91 -3.00
C ILE A 138 6.16 17.20 -1.51
N LYS A 139 7.33 17.44 -0.95
CA LYS A 139 7.47 17.96 0.40
C LYS A 139 7.48 19.47 0.34
N ILE A 140 6.72 20.13 1.21
CA ILE A 140 6.76 21.59 1.41
C ILE A 140 7.07 21.85 2.88
N VAL A 141 8.00 22.76 3.14
CA VAL A 141 8.43 23.20 4.47
C VAL A 141 8.30 24.71 4.57
N LYS A 142 7.66 25.19 5.62
CA LYS A 142 7.63 26.61 5.99
C LYS A 142 8.85 26.90 6.86
N THR A 143 9.66 27.89 6.47
CA THR A 143 10.86 28.27 7.22
C THR A 143 10.49 29.26 8.33
N PRO A 144 11.32 29.38 9.38
CA PRO A 144 11.12 30.39 10.44
C PRO A 144 11.06 31.83 9.91
N ALA A 145 11.67 32.11 8.76
CA ALA A 145 11.66 33.41 8.11
C ALA A 145 10.37 33.68 7.28
N GLY A 146 9.33 32.84 7.40
CA GLY A 146 8.07 32.97 6.67
C GLY A 146 8.17 32.63 5.17
N LYS A 147 9.28 32.00 4.74
CA LYS A 147 9.49 31.55 3.36
C LYS A 147 9.08 30.08 3.22
N TYR A 148 8.95 29.62 1.99
CA TYR A 148 8.58 28.24 1.69
C TYR A 148 9.67 27.55 0.89
N GLN A 149 9.90 26.29 1.23
CA GLN A 149 10.80 25.39 0.54
C GLN A 149 10.03 24.19 0.05
N TYR A 150 10.27 23.75 -1.19
CA TYR A 150 9.64 22.53 -1.67
C TYR A 150 10.58 21.67 -2.51
N ALA A 151 10.39 20.35 -2.43
CA ALA A 151 11.20 19.37 -3.15
C ALA A 151 10.33 18.23 -3.68
N LEU A 152 10.63 17.76 -4.89
CA LEU A 152 9.99 16.58 -5.47
C LEU A 152 10.74 15.33 -5.00
N ALA A 153 10.03 14.29 -4.57
CA ALA A 153 10.62 13.07 -4.03
C ALA A 153 11.62 12.38 -4.98
N ARG A 154 11.40 12.50 -6.30
CA ARG A 154 12.27 11.90 -7.34
C ARG A 154 13.42 12.79 -7.81
N GLU A 155 13.48 14.08 -7.45
CA GLU A 155 14.61 14.91 -7.87
C GLU A 155 15.87 14.44 -7.13
N SER A 156 16.85 13.94 -7.90
CA SER A 156 18.08 13.32 -7.42
C SER A 156 18.90 14.27 -6.54
N SER A 157 18.89 15.56 -6.85
CA SER A 157 19.70 16.60 -6.20
C SER A 157 19.34 16.90 -4.75
N GLY A 158 18.13 16.51 -4.28
CA GLY A 158 17.65 16.89 -2.94
C GLY A 158 17.54 18.41 -2.74
N ARG A 159 17.66 19.21 -3.81
CA ARG A 159 17.63 20.67 -3.73
C ARG A 159 16.19 21.15 -3.55
N PHE A 160 15.93 21.72 -2.38
CA PHE A 160 14.71 22.45 -2.15
C PHE A 160 14.67 23.70 -3.01
N LYS A 161 13.62 23.82 -3.81
CA LYS A 161 13.27 25.05 -4.53
C LYS A 161 12.65 26.02 -3.52
N GLN A 162 12.97 27.30 -3.67
CA GLN A 162 12.51 28.35 -2.76
C GLN A 162 11.26 29.05 -3.32
N ALA A 163 10.38 29.49 -2.43
CA ALA A 163 9.35 30.48 -2.67
C ALA A 163 9.37 31.50 -1.52
N LEU A 164 9.45 32.78 -1.85
CA LEU A 164 9.62 33.88 -0.90
C LEU A 164 8.36 34.14 -0.08
N ASN A 165 7.20 33.79 -0.61
CA ASN A 165 5.90 33.95 0.03
C ASN A 165 4.89 32.95 -0.55
N MET A 166 3.68 32.93 0.04
CA MET A 166 2.61 32.01 -0.31
C MET A 166 2.14 32.18 -1.76
N GLN A 167 2.04 33.42 -2.25
CA GLN A 167 1.61 33.71 -3.62
C GLN A 167 2.58 33.10 -4.65
N GLN A 168 3.89 33.23 -4.40
CA GLN A 168 4.90 32.63 -5.26
C GLN A 168 4.86 31.10 -5.19
N LEU A 169 4.61 30.52 -4.02
CA LEU A 169 4.44 29.08 -3.88
C LEU A 169 3.22 28.59 -4.70
N LEU A 170 2.06 29.22 -4.52
CA LEU A 170 0.83 28.90 -5.25
C LEU A 170 1.03 28.97 -6.77
N HIS A 171 1.68 30.03 -7.27
CA HIS A 171 2.01 30.15 -8.69
C HIS A 171 2.84 28.94 -9.15
N LYS A 172 3.93 28.61 -8.44
CA LYS A 172 4.81 27.49 -8.80
C LYS A 172 4.08 26.15 -8.78
N LEU A 173 3.20 25.92 -7.80
CA LEU A 173 2.42 24.69 -7.71
C LEU A 173 1.32 24.60 -8.78
N ALA A 174 0.69 25.73 -9.13
CA ALA A 174 -0.29 25.83 -10.21
C ALA A 174 0.35 25.53 -11.57
N ALA A 175 1.55 26.06 -11.85
CA ALA A 175 2.31 25.78 -13.05
C ALA A 175 2.63 24.28 -13.22
N LEU A 176 2.79 23.56 -12.10
CA LEU A 176 2.99 22.11 -12.07
C LEU A 176 1.67 21.31 -12.07
N LYS A 177 0.51 21.97 -12.15
CA LYS A 177 -0.84 21.38 -12.12
C LYS A 177 -1.13 20.56 -10.85
N LEU A 178 -0.58 21.00 -9.72
CA LEU A 178 -0.68 20.32 -8.42
C LEU A 178 -1.86 20.81 -7.58
N ILE A 179 -2.36 22.02 -7.84
CA ILE A 179 -3.57 22.53 -7.21
C ILE A 179 -4.78 21.87 -7.89
N SER A 180 -5.15 20.69 -7.40
CA SER A 180 -6.21 19.88 -7.98
C SER A 180 -6.65 18.83 -6.97
N SER A 181 -7.95 18.50 -6.97
CA SER A 181 -8.53 17.38 -6.22
C SER A 181 -8.00 15.99 -6.61
N ARG A 182 -7.07 15.91 -7.57
CA ARG A 182 -6.25 14.70 -7.85
C ARG A 182 -5.11 14.50 -6.84
N TYR A 183 -4.84 15.51 -6.02
CA TYR A 183 -3.85 15.48 -4.96
C TYR A 183 -4.53 15.59 -3.60
N ILE A 184 -3.85 15.06 -2.57
CA ILE A 184 -4.12 15.35 -1.16
C ILE A 184 -2.99 16.21 -0.60
N VAL A 185 -3.32 17.02 0.41
CA VAL A 185 -2.36 17.60 1.35
C VAL A 185 -2.37 16.73 2.59
N GLN A 186 -1.20 16.36 3.09
CA GLN A 186 -1.06 15.56 4.28
C GLN A 186 0.00 16.18 5.20
N GLN A 187 -0.27 16.16 6.50
CA GLN A 187 0.67 16.58 7.54
C GLN A 187 2.00 15.83 7.42
N GLY A 188 3.10 16.56 7.54
CA GLY A 188 4.42 15.99 7.71
C GLY A 188 4.64 15.59 9.17
N ILE A 189 5.03 14.34 9.38
CA ILE A 189 5.34 13.81 10.71
C ILE A 189 6.85 13.90 10.96
N ARG A 190 7.23 14.36 12.16
CA ARG A 190 8.62 14.33 12.61
C ARG A 190 9.00 12.91 13.00
N MET A 191 9.36 12.13 11.98
CA MET A 191 9.70 10.71 12.13
C MET A 191 10.96 10.51 12.97
N SER A 192 10.95 9.47 13.79
CA SER A 192 12.15 8.86 14.37
C SER A 192 13.13 8.42 13.28
N ARG A 193 14.40 8.34 13.65
CA ARG A 193 15.51 8.08 12.72
C ARG A 193 16.34 6.91 13.20
N TYR A 194 16.81 6.11 12.24
CA TYR A 194 17.82 5.07 12.41
C TYR A 194 19.10 5.54 11.72
N GLN A 195 20.20 5.69 12.47
CA GLN A 195 21.47 6.20 11.95
C GLN A 195 21.33 7.53 11.18
N GLY A 196 20.46 8.41 11.67
CA GLY A 196 20.15 9.71 11.07
C GLY A 196 19.22 9.66 9.84
N GLN A 197 18.79 8.48 9.41
CA GLN A 197 17.89 8.28 8.27
C GLN A 197 16.45 8.02 8.74
N ILE A 198 15.47 8.59 8.05
CA ILE A 198 14.05 8.29 8.30
C ILE A 198 13.82 6.82 7.96
N PHE A 199 13.08 6.10 8.79
CA PHE A 199 12.66 4.74 8.51
C PHE A 199 11.13 4.60 8.51
N ASP A 200 10.65 3.54 7.88
CA ASP A 200 9.29 3.04 8.05
C ASP A 200 9.28 1.54 8.32
N LEU A 201 8.16 1.11 8.87
CA LEU A 201 7.80 -0.27 9.09
C LEU A 201 6.79 -0.65 8.01
N ARG A 202 7.18 -1.60 7.17
CA ARG A 202 6.30 -2.14 6.13
C ARG A 202 5.69 -3.42 6.64
N THR A 203 4.40 -3.38 6.97
CA THR A 203 3.64 -4.55 7.46
C THR A 203 2.89 -5.23 6.33
N LEU A 204 2.61 -6.52 6.50
CA LEU A 204 1.82 -7.33 5.58
C LEU A 204 0.71 -8.04 6.34
N MET A 205 -0.53 -7.86 5.88
CA MET A 205 -1.73 -8.51 6.42
C MET A 205 -2.38 -9.31 5.30
N GLN A 206 -2.88 -10.49 5.65
CA GLN A 206 -3.54 -11.40 4.72
C GLN A 206 -4.74 -12.07 5.37
N LYS A 207 -5.70 -12.48 4.57
CA LYS A 207 -6.67 -13.48 5.03
C LYS A 207 -6.01 -14.85 5.10
N ASN A 208 -6.33 -15.59 6.17
CA ASN A 208 -5.90 -16.97 6.36
C ASN A 208 -6.93 -17.97 5.79
N GLY A 209 -6.73 -19.27 6.02
CA GLY A 209 -7.66 -20.33 5.64
C GLY A 209 -9.00 -20.35 6.39
N GLN A 210 -9.30 -19.34 7.20
CA GLN A 210 -10.62 -19.11 7.80
C GLN A 210 -11.26 -17.81 7.30
N GLY A 211 -10.67 -17.18 6.27
CA GLY A 211 -11.11 -15.89 5.75
C GLY A 211 -10.86 -14.71 6.69
N LYS A 212 -10.11 -14.89 7.77
CA LYS A 212 -9.83 -13.86 8.79
C LYS A 212 -8.51 -13.15 8.52
N TRP A 213 -8.49 -11.84 8.72
CA TRP A 213 -7.25 -11.05 8.67
C TRP A 213 -6.26 -11.52 9.75
N VAL A 214 -5.03 -11.80 9.32
CA VAL A 214 -3.90 -12.13 10.17
C VAL A 214 -2.69 -11.29 9.79
N PHE A 215 -1.83 -11.02 10.78
CA PHE A 215 -0.55 -10.39 10.55
C PHE A 215 0.42 -11.42 9.98
N THR A 216 0.95 -11.13 8.78
CA THR A 216 1.93 -12.00 8.11
C THR A 216 3.34 -11.68 8.57
N GLY A 217 3.68 -10.41 8.73
CA GLY A 217 5.00 -9.99 9.16
C GLY A 217 5.29 -8.54 8.84
N MET A 218 6.49 -8.10 9.21
CA MET A 218 6.95 -6.72 9.06
C MET A 218 8.42 -6.67 8.69
N GLY A 219 8.74 -5.83 7.71
CA GLY A 219 10.10 -5.43 7.38
C GLY A 219 10.33 -3.96 7.75
N ALA A 220 11.58 -3.54 7.83
CA ALA A 220 11.95 -2.14 8.02
C ALA A 220 12.67 -1.59 6.79
N ARG A 221 12.39 -0.34 6.43
CA ARG A 221 13.07 0.36 5.33
C ARG A 221 13.59 1.71 5.79
N ALA A 222 14.86 1.99 5.55
CA ALA A 222 15.43 3.32 5.75
C ALA A 222 15.51 4.08 4.43
N ALA A 223 15.15 5.36 4.45
CA ALA A 223 15.33 6.28 3.32
C ALA A 223 16.81 6.52 3.03
N ALA A 224 17.17 6.73 1.77
CA ALA A 224 18.51 7.20 1.42
C ALA A 224 18.85 8.51 2.15
N ARG A 225 20.14 8.72 2.46
CA ARG A 225 20.62 9.95 3.13
C ARG A 225 20.12 11.19 2.39
N GLY A 226 19.52 12.13 3.12
CA GLY A 226 18.95 13.37 2.57
C GLY A 226 17.63 13.20 1.79
N LYS A 227 17.05 12.00 1.72
CA LYS A 227 15.71 11.77 1.15
C LYS A 227 14.67 11.73 2.25
N PHE A 228 13.45 12.12 1.90
CA PHE A 228 12.27 12.11 2.78
C PHE A 228 11.25 11.03 2.40
N VAL A 229 11.59 10.19 1.41
CA VAL A 229 10.82 8.99 1.06
C VAL A 229 11.73 7.77 1.21
N THR A 230 11.18 6.74 1.82
CA THR A 230 11.79 5.44 2.17
C THR A 230 11.61 4.38 1.09
N HIS A 231 10.80 4.66 0.07
CA HIS A 231 10.50 3.71 -0.99
C HIS A 231 11.77 3.27 -1.74
N ILE A 232 11.98 1.94 -1.85
CA ILE A 232 13.22 1.32 -2.37
C ILE A 232 13.62 1.84 -3.76
N PRO A 233 12.71 1.97 -4.76
CA PRO A 233 13.00 2.62 -6.03
C PRO A 233 13.53 4.07 -5.96
N ASN A 234 13.40 4.75 -4.81
CA ASN A 234 13.93 6.08 -4.56
C ASN A 234 15.22 6.05 -3.70
N GLY A 235 15.88 4.88 -3.61
CA GLY A 235 17.14 4.68 -2.89
C GLY A 235 17.01 4.19 -1.45
N GLY A 236 15.78 3.89 -0.99
CA GLY A 236 15.59 3.25 0.31
C GLY A 236 16.19 1.85 0.37
N LYS A 237 16.63 1.44 1.56
CA LYS A 237 17.24 0.12 1.79
C LYS A 237 16.47 -0.63 2.87
N ALA A 238 16.31 -1.94 2.67
CA ALA A 238 15.86 -2.82 3.75
C ALA A 238 16.87 -2.74 4.90
N VAL A 239 16.36 -2.61 6.12
CA VAL A 239 17.15 -2.61 7.35
C VAL A 239 16.79 -3.88 8.11
N PRO A 240 17.77 -4.64 8.63
CA PRO A 240 17.46 -5.77 9.49
C PRO A 240 16.69 -5.27 10.73
N LEU A 241 15.49 -5.81 10.95
CA LEU A 241 14.60 -5.33 12.01
C LEU A 241 15.27 -5.36 13.39
N HIS A 242 16.07 -6.39 13.67
CA HIS A 242 16.81 -6.52 14.93
C HIS A 242 17.86 -5.43 15.17
N GLU A 243 18.41 -4.79 14.13
CA GLU A 243 19.31 -3.65 14.29
C GLU A 243 18.53 -2.39 14.66
N LEU A 244 17.39 -2.18 14.01
CA LEU A 244 16.47 -1.10 14.31
C LEU A 244 15.96 -1.20 15.76
N GLU A 245 15.58 -2.40 16.20
CA GLU A 245 15.10 -2.67 17.55
C GLU A 245 16.09 -2.25 18.65
N LYS A 246 17.39 -2.55 18.44
CA LYS A 246 18.46 -2.20 19.40
C LYS A 246 18.66 -0.69 19.55
N GLU A 247 18.38 0.08 18.51
CA GLU A 247 18.51 1.54 18.53
C GLU A 247 17.26 2.21 19.09
N LEU A 248 16.07 1.64 18.85
CA LEU A 248 14.80 2.23 19.26
C LEU A 248 14.36 1.90 20.68
N PHE A 249 14.68 0.71 21.19
CA PHE A 249 14.12 0.22 22.45
C PHE A 249 15.22 -0.09 23.46
N SER A 250 14.97 0.32 24.72
CA SER A 250 15.89 0.05 25.83
C SER A 250 15.63 -1.28 26.52
N SER A 251 14.50 -1.93 26.22
CA SER A 251 14.09 -3.21 26.81
C SER A 251 13.31 -4.08 25.82
N ILE A 252 13.31 -5.39 26.08
CA ILE A 252 12.57 -6.37 25.27
C ILE A 252 11.06 -6.14 25.41
N GLU A 253 10.61 -5.77 26.61
CA GLU A 253 9.21 -5.54 26.93
C GLU A 253 8.64 -4.37 26.13
N GLN A 254 9.34 -3.23 26.08
CA GLN A 254 8.94 -2.06 25.28
C GLN A 254 8.85 -2.39 23.79
N ARG A 255 9.83 -3.14 23.27
CA ARG A 255 9.82 -3.60 21.89
C ARG A 255 8.60 -4.47 21.61
N ASP A 256 8.36 -5.47 22.45
CA ASP A 256 7.29 -6.45 22.24
C ASP A 256 5.90 -5.80 22.36
N GLU A 257 5.74 -4.82 23.24
CA GLU A 257 4.53 -4.00 23.33
C GLU A 257 4.31 -3.20 22.05
N MET A 258 5.33 -2.47 21.58
CA MET A 258 5.24 -1.71 20.33
C MET A 258 4.90 -2.60 19.12
N TRP A 259 5.48 -3.80 19.02
CA TRP A 259 5.19 -4.73 17.93
C TRP A 259 3.79 -5.33 18.01
N LYS A 260 3.25 -5.53 19.22
CA LYS A 260 1.83 -5.89 19.40
C LYS A 260 0.92 -4.75 18.93
N ASP A 261 1.26 -3.50 19.26
CA ASP A 261 0.48 -2.34 18.84
C ASP A 261 0.51 -2.14 17.33
N VAL A 262 1.68 -2.31 16.70
CA VAL A 262 1.81 -2.31 15.24
C VAL A 262 0.91 -3.37 14.59
N ALA A 263 0.95 -4.61 15.09
CA ALA A 263 0.12 -5.68 14.56
C ALA A 263 -1.38 -5.42 14.77
N LYS A 264 -1.77 -4.95 15.96
CA LYS A 264 -3.16 -4.64 16.31
C LYS A 264 -3.71 -3.50 15.44
N LEU A 265 -2.96 -2.41 15.31
CA LEU A 265 -3.36 -1.27 14.49
C LEU A 265 -3.49 -1.68 13.01
N ALA A 266 -2.52 -2.43 12.48
CA ALA A 266 -2.56 -2.86 11.09
C ALA A 266 -3.73 -3.82 10.80
N LEU A 267 -4.06 -4.72 11.74
CA LEU A 267 -5.23 -5.60 11.63
C LEU A 267 -6.54 -4.82 11.71
N CYS A 268 -6.65 -3.84 12.61
CA CYS A 268 -7.82 -2.99 12.73
C CYS A 268 -8.07 -2.20 11.44
N CYS A 269 -7.02 -1.54 10.90
CA CYS A 269 -7.09 -0.86 9.61
C CYS A 269 -7.54 -1.78 8.48
N ALA A 270 -7.03 -3.02 8.42
CA ALA A 270 -7.41 -3.97 7.38
C ALA A 270 -8.90 -4.36 7.45
N ALA A 271 -9.39 -4.66 8.65
CA ALA A 271 -10.78 -5.05 8.88
C ALA A 271 -11.76 -3.89 8.61
N VAL A 272 -11.46 -2.68 9.12
CA VAL A 272 -12.28 -1.48 8.89
C VAL A 272 -12.31 -1.14 7.41
N LEU A 273 -11.15 -1.10 6.75
CA LEU A 273 -11.07 -0.72 5.35
C LEU A 273 -11.86 -1.68 4.46
N GLU A 274 -11.73 -2.99 4.68
CA GLU A 274 -12.51 -3.98 3.94
C GLU A 274 -14.01 -3.77 4.15
N LYS A 275 -14.44 -3.68 5.40
CA LYS A 275 -15.86 -3.55 5.77
C LYS A 275 -16.49 -2.28 5.18
N GLN A 276 -15.83 -1.14 5.34
CA GLN A 276 -16.40 0.16 4.98
C GLN A 276 -16.32 0.46 3.48
N THR A 277 -15.32 -0.08 2.77
CA THR A 277 -15.23 0.08 1.30
C THR A 277 -16.09 -0.93 0.54
N GLY A 278 -16.53 -2.01 1.19
CA GLY A 278 -17.26 -3.12 0.56
C GLY A 278 -16.42 -3.91 -0.46
N LEU A 279 -15.11 -3.68 -0.51
CA LEU A 279 -14.21 -4.41 -1.39
C LEU A 279 -13.92 -5.80 -0.83
N ASN A 280 -13.85 -6.82 -1.69
CA ASN A 280 -13.27 -8.11 -1.29
C ASN A 280 -11.73 -7.99 -1.24
N LEU A 281 -11.17 -7.87 -0.05
CA LEU A 281 -9.73 -7.70 0.17
C LEU A 281 -9.17 -8.96 0.86
N GLY A 282 -8.04 -9.45 0.35
CA GLY A 282 -7.35 -10.63 0.89
C GLY A 282 -5.89 -10.40 1.24
N VAL A 283 -5.29 -9.30 0.76
CA VAL A 283 -3.89 -8.93 1.04
C VAL A 283 -3.77 -7.40 1.10
N LEU A 284 -3.16 -6.88 2.17
CA LEU A 284 -2.81 -5.47 2.30
C LEU A 284 -1.38 -5.34 2.82
N SER A 285 -0.64 -4.32 2.39
CA SER A 285 0.53 -3.85 3.12
C SER A 285 0.32 -2.44 3.62
N MET A 286 0.87 -2.12 4.79
CA MET A 286 0.84 -0.77 5.33
C MET A 286 2.26 -0.29 5.58
N ASP A 287 2.50 0.96 5.21
CA ASP A 287 3.71 1.67 5.56
C ASP A 287 3.37 2.50 6.81
N MET A 288 4.01 2.16 7.92
CA MET A 288 3.79 2.76 9.23
C MET A 288 5.10 3.37 9.73
N GLY A 289 5.05 4.30 10.66
CA GLY A 289 6.28 4.73 11.31
C GLY A 289 6.05 5.43 12.63
N LEU A 290 7.15 5.59 13.35
CA LEU A 290 7.19 6.16 14.68
C LEU A 290 7.65 7.61 14.59
N ASP A 291 6.98 8.52 15.28
CA ASP A 291 7.51 9.86 15.48
C ASP A 291 8.56 9.89 16.60
N VAL A 292 9.14 11.06 16.84
CA VAL A 292 10.17 11.27 17.87
C VAL A 292 9.68 11.04 19.31
N ASN A 293 8.37 11.00 19.52
CA ASN A 293 7.76 10.72 20.83
C ASN A 293 7.33 9.24 20.95
N GLY A 294 7.59 8.41 19.94
CA GLY A 294 7.18 7.02 19.90
C GLY A 294 5.73 6.80 19.48
N HIS A 295 5.00 7.84 19.03
CA HIS A 295 3.64 7.66 18.53
C HIS A 295 3.66 6.98 17.16
N LEU A 296 2.77 6.02 16.98
CA LEU A 296 2.66 5.22 15.76
C LEU A 296 1.71 5.88 14.76
N TRP A 297 2.16 6.03 13.52
CA TRP A 297 1.42 6.63 12.43
C TRP A 297 1.26 5.66 11.26
N VAL A 298 0.07 5.60 10.66
CA VAL A 298 -0.19 4.89 9.40
C VAL A 298 -0.03 5.88 8.24
N ILE A 299 0.99 5.67 7.41
CA ILE A 299 1.39 6.63 6.37
C ILE A 299 0.74 6.28 5.03
N GLU A 300 0.68 4.98 4.68
CA GLU A 300 0.10 4.52 3.43
C GLU A 300 -0.42 3.08 3.55
N ILE A 301 -1.52 2.77 2.85
CA ILE A 301 -2.08 1.41 2.74
C ILE A 301 -2.16 1.02 1.26
N ASN A 302 -1.72 -0.19 0.94
CA ASN A 302 -1.67 -0.71 -0.43
C ASN A 302 -2.36 -2.08 -0.53
N SER A 303 -3.32 -2.20 -1.46
CA SER A 303 -3.99 -3.47 -1.78
C SER A 303 -3.22 -4.39 -2.71
N LYS A 304 -2.09 -3.94 -3.27
CA LYS A 304 -1.28 -4.75 -4.19
C LYS A 304 0.19 -4.63 -3.83
N PRO A 305 0.59 -5.19 -2.68
CA PRO A 305 1.97 -5.08 -2.24
C PRO A 305 2.93 -5.67 -3.26
N GLY A 306 4.06 -4.97 -3.46
CA GLY A 306 5.25 -5.57 -4.06
C GLY A 306 5.82 -6.67 -3.17
N VAL A 307 6.80 -7.40 -3.69
CA VAL A 307 7.49 -8.48 -2.97
C VAL A 307 8.19 -7.93 -1.71
N PHE A 308 8.24 -8.76 -0.67
CA PHE A 308 9.00 -8.50 0.56
C PHE A 308 10.39 -9.14 0.46
N ASP A 309 11.40 -8.48 1.01
CA ASP A 309 12.80 -8.92 0.92
C ASP A 309 13.13 -10.01 1.96
N GLU A 310 12.32 -10.08 3.02
CA GLU A 310 12.43 -11.02 4.12
C GLU A 310 11.92 -12.41 3.71
N LYS A 311 12.79 -13.43 3.80
CA LYS A 311 12.48 -14.80 3.37
C LYS A 311 11.30 -15.41 4.12
N GLU A 312 11.24 -15.21 5.43
CA GLU A 312 10.19 -15.75 6.29
C GLU A 312 8.83 -15.15 5.95
N ILE A 313 8.76 -13.82 5.74
CA ILE A 313 7.55 -13.13 5.28
C ILE A 313 7.12 -13.67 3.92
N ARG A 314 8.05 -13.88 2.98
CA ARG A 314 7.70 -14.49 1.67
C ARG A 314 7.15 -15.90 1.80
N GLN A 315 7.75 -16.75 2.63
CA GLN A 315 7.29 -18.12 2.84
C GLN A 315 5.89 -18.15 3.45
N ARG A 316 5.67 -17.35 4.51
CA ARG A 316 4.36 -17.22 5.16
C ARG A 316 3.32 -16.60 4.23
N HIS A 317 3.70 -15.60 3.42
CA HIS A 317 2.84 -15.01 2.40
C HIS A 317 2.31 -16.04 1.42
N VAL A 318 3.21 -16.90 0.93
CA VAL A 318 2.87 -17.99 0.01
C VAL A 318 1.93 -18.96 0.70
N SER A 319 2.25 -19.44 1.92
CA SER A 319 1.39 -20.38 2.65
C SER A 319 -0.02 -19.83 2.86
N LEU A 320 -0.14 -18.63 3.45
CA LEU A 320 -1.43 -18.00 3.75
C LEU A 320 -2.28 -17.76 2.50
N LEU A 321 -1.66 -17.43 1.36
CA LEU A 321 -2.41 -17.32 0.10
C LEU A 321 -3.04 -18.65 -0.31
N HIS A 322 -2.34 -19.77 -0.16
CA HIS A 322 -2.90 -21.07 -0.52
C HIS A 322 -3.97 -21.50 0.48
N ASP A 323 -3.76 -21.28 1.78
CA ASP A 323 -4.78 -21.53 2.80
C ASP A 323 -6.06 -20.72 2.48
N TYR A 324 -5.92 -19.45 2.09
CA TYR A 324 -7.05 -18.61 1.70
C TYR A 324 -7.69 -19.06 0.38
N PHE A 325 -6.92 -19.58 -0.58
CA PHE A 325 -7.49 -20.14 -1.81
C PHE A 325 -8.36 -21.37 -1.53
N GLU A 326 -7.92 -22.26 -0.64
CA GLU A 326 -8.71 -23.41 -0.19
C GLU A 326 -10.01 -22.95 0.48
N TYR A 327 -9.91 -22.00 1.42
CA TYR A 327 -11.08 -21.37 2.05
C TYR A 327 -12.08 -20.80 1.03
N LEU A 328 -11.61 -20.08 0.01
CA LEU A 328 -12.47 -19.50 -1.02
C LEU A 328 -13.15 -20.57 -1.90
N ILE A 329 -12.50 -21.71 -2.13
CA ILE A 329 -13.08 -22.84 -2.87
C ILE A 329 -14.16 -23.51 -2.04
N GLU A 330 -13.90 -23.78 -0.76
CA GLU A 330 -14.83 -24.43 0.17
C GLU A 330 -16.07 -23.57 0.46
N ASN A 331 -15.90 -22.26 0.62
CA ASN A 331 -17.04 -21.36 0.92
C ASN A 331 -17.82 -20.93 -0.33
N ARG A 332 -17.40 -21.35 -1.53
CA ARG A 332 -18.17 -21.17 -2.77
C ARG A 332 -19.38 -22.10 -2.83
N THR A 333 -19.30 -23.28 -2.24
CA THR A 333 -20.38 -24.29 -2.27
C THR A 333 -21.46 -24.03 -1.23
N ALA A 334 -21.11 -23.46 -0.07
CA ALA A 334 -22.06 -23.18 1.01
C ALA A 334 -23.18 -22.17 0.65
N GLY A 335 -22.93 -21.26 -0.30
CA GLY A 335 -23.93 -20.28 -0.77
C GLY A 335 -24.88 -20.80 -1.85
N LYS A 336 -24.77 -22.07 -2.27
CA LYS A 336 -25.61 -22.68 -3.32
C LYS A 336 -26.60 -23.72 -2.80
N GLU A 337 -26.58 -24.03 -1.51
CA GLU A 337 -27.46 -25.02 -0.86
C GLU A 337 -28.53 -24.39 0.06
N GLY A 338 -28.72 -23.06 -0.01
CA GLY A 338 -29.70 -22.31 0.79
C GLY A 338 -30.94 -21.89 0.01
#